data_AF-A0A1E5VQV9-F1
#
_entry.id   AF-A0A1E5VQV9-F1
#
_cell.length_a   1.000
_cell.length_b   1.000
_cell.length_c   1.000
_cell.angle_alpha   90.00
_cell.angle_beta   90.00
_cell.angle_gamma   90.00
#
_symmetry.space_group_name_H-M   'P 1'
#
loop_
_entity.id
_entity.type
_entity.pdbx_description
1 polymer ?
#
loop_
_entity_poly.entity_id
_entity_poly.type
_entity_poly.pdbx_seq_one_letter_code
_entity_poly.pdbx_strand_id
1 'polypeptide(L)' 'MLPLWTTAAVLVVVAVVVAGGVEVEDGPQRILLDTDMDTDDLLALIYLLKQNRSEFELKV' A
#
# COMPACT_ATOMS: atom_id res chain seq x y z
N MET A 1 7.54 33.67 17.25
CA MET A 1 7.49 33.78 15.77
C MET A 1 8.73 33.10 15.26
N LEU A 2 8.60 31.99 14.52
CA LEU A 2 9.77 31.28 13.99
C LEU A 2 10.49 32.20 12.99
N PRO A 3 11.82 32.27 12.99
CA PRO A 3 12.54 33.14 12.07
C PRO A 3 12.39 32.62 10.62
N LEU A 4 12.42 33.53 9.65
CA LEU A 4 12.12 33.26 8.24
C LEU A 4 13.01 32.15 7.63
N TRP A 5 14.25 32.05 8.09
CA TRP A 5 15.19 31.04 7.62
C TRP A 5 14.81 29.62 8.07
N THR A 6 14.24 29.46 9.28
CA THR A 6 13.71 28.16 9.74
C THR A 6 12.49 27.73 8.94
N THR A 7 11.58 28.65 8.60
CA THR A 7 10.42 28.30 7.78
C THR A 7 10.84 27.89 6.36
N ALA A 8 11.82 28.59 5.78
CA ALA A 8 12.36 28.25 4.47
C ALA A 8 13.07 26.88 4.50
N ALA A 9 13.89 26.61 5.52
CA ALA A 9 14.57 25.33 5.67
C ALA A 9 13.57 24.16 5.80
N VAL A 10 12.51 24.33 6.59
CA VAL A 10 11.46 23.30 6.74
C VAL A 10 10.74 23.06 5.42
N LEU A 11 10.37 24.12 4.69
CA LEU A 11 9.71 23.98 3.39
C LEU A 11 10.58 23.26 2.36
N VAL A 12 11.89 23.53 2.33
CA VAL A 12 12.84 22.83 1.46
C VAL A 12 12.93 21.35 1.84
N VAL A 13 13.03 21.02 3.12
CA VAL A 13 13.06 19.62 3.58
C VAL A 13 11.78 18.89 3.19
N VAL A 14 10.61 19.51 3.40
CA VAL A 14 9.32 18.92 3.01
C VAL A 14 9.24 18.73 1.50
N ALA A 15 9.66 19.72 0.70
CA ALA A 15 9.67 19.61 -0.76
C ALA A 15 10.60 18.49 -1.24
N VAL A 16 11.78 18.31 -0.63
CA VAL A 16 12.71 17.22 -0.95
C VAL A 16 12.11 15.86 -0.60
N VAL A 17 11.43 15.73 0.55
CA VAL A 17 10.78 14.47 0.95
C VAL A 17 9.61 14.10 0.03
N VAL A 18 8.80 15.09 -0.37
CA VAL A 18 7.67 14.88 -1.29
C VAL A 18 8.15 14.58 -2.71
N ALA A 19 9.18 15.28 -3.19
CA ALA A 19 9.75 15.07 -4.53
C ALA A 19 10.56 13.77 -4.63
N GLY A 20 11.24 13.37 -3.55
CA GLY A 20 11.91 12.08 -3.43
C GLY A 20 10.96 10.95 -3.06
N GLY A 21 9.70 11.02 -3.53
CA GLY A 21 8.61 10.14 -3.15
C GLY A 21 9.03 8.69 -3.05
N VAL A 22 8.53 8.01 -2.02
CA VAL A 22 8.65 6.56 -1.93
C VAL A 22 7.82 6.01 -3.08
N GLU A 23 8.48 5.47 -4.11
CA GLU A 23 7.81 4.63 -5.10
C GLU A 23 7.22 3.44 -4.33
N VAL A 24 5.93 3.54 -4.02
CA VAL A 24 5.15 2.36 -3.66
C VAL A 24 5.03 1.60 -4.97
N GLU A 25 5.60 0.39 -5.02
CA GLU A 25 5.53 -0.44 -6.21
C GLU A 25 4.06 -0.55 -6.65
N ASP A 26 3.73 0.07 -7.80
CA ASP A 26 2.36 0.21 -8.32
C ASP A 26 1.91 -1.10 -9.01
N GLY A 27 2.26 -2.23 -8.39
CA GLY A 27 1.96 -3.57 -8.85
C GLY A 27 0.83 -4.20 -8.03
N PRO A 28 0.21 -5.29 -8.53
CA PRO A 28 -0.80 -6.01 -7.79
C PRO A 28 -0.28 -6.42 -6.41
N GLN A 29 -1.02 -6.07 -5.35
CA GLN A 29 -0.67 -6.46 -3.99
C GLN A 29 -0.63 -7.98 -3.86
N ARG A 30 0.45 -8.54 -3.32
CA ARG A 30 0.55 -9.99 -3.14
C ARG A 30 -0.03 -10.41 -1.80
N ILE A 31 -0.99 -11.32 -1.84
CA ILE A 31 -1.66 -11.84 -0.65
C ILE A 31 -1.36 -13.33 -0.55
N LEU A 32 -0.72 -13.74 0.53
CA LEU A 32 -0.60 -15.15 0.92
C LEU A 32 -1.77 -15.47 1.85
N LEU A 33 -2.63 -16.40 1.43
CA LEU A 33 -3.77 -16.82 2.23
C LEU A 33 -3.44 -18.14 2.92
N ASP A 34 -3.19 -18.07 4.22
CA ASP A 34 -3.06 -19.23 5.10
C ASP A 34 -4.36 -19.36 5.90
N THR A 35 -5.17 -20.38 5.58
CA THR A 35 -6.52 -20.61 6.10
C THR A 35 -6.64 -22.02 6.65
N ASP A 36 -7.45 -22.22 7.69
CA ASP A 36 -7.70 -23.54 8.29
C ASP A 36 -8.73 -24.38 7.51
N MET A 37 -9.28 -23.82 6.41
CA MET A 37 -10.15 -24.46 5.43
C MET A 37 -11.54 -24.84 5.97
N ASP A 38 -12.12 -24.01 6.82
CA ASP A 38 -13.53 -24.14 7.19
C ASP A 38 -14.50 -23.65 6.08
N THR A 39 -15.80 -23.72 6.34
CA THR A 39 -16.82 -23.36 5.33
C THR A 39 -16.83 -21.87 5.02
N ASP A 40 -16.58 -21.03 6.01
CA ASP A 40 -16.58 -19.58 5.83
C ASP A 40 -15.33 -19.12 5.08
N ASP A 41 -14.20 -19.80 5.30
CA ASP A 41 -12.95 -19.60 4.57
C ASP A 41 -13.05 -19.97 3.09
N LEU A 42 -13.79 -21.04 2.74
CA LEU A 42 -14.05 -21.37 1.33
C LEU A 42 -14.83 -20.24 0.63
N LEU A 43 -15.82 -19.67 1.32
CA LEU A 43 -16.57 -18.52 0.81
C LEU A 43 -15.68 -17.28 0.69
N ALA A 44 -14.79 -17.05 1.66
CA ALA A 44 -13.81 -15.97 1.63
C ALA A 44 -12.81 -16.13 0.48
N LEU A 45 -12.32 -17.34 0.20
CA LEU A 45 -11.44 -17.63 -0.93
C LEU A 45 -12.15 -17.36 -2.27
N ILE A 46 -13.39 -17.83 -2.44
CA ILE A 46 -14.18 -17.55 -3.64
C ILE A 46 -14.42 -16.03 -3.79
N TYR A 47 -14.66 -15.33 -2.69
CA TYR A 47 -14.80 -13.88 -2.68
C TYR A 47 -13.52 -13.17 -3.12
N LEU A 48 -12.34 -13.62 -2.66
CA LEU A 48 -11.04 -13.08 -3.07
C LEU A 48 -10.73 -13.39 -4.54
N LEU A 49 -11.06 -14.60 -5.01
CA LEU A 49 -10.88 -14.99 -6.42
C LEU A 49 -11.80 -14.21 -7.38
N LYS A 50 -12.94 -13.72 -6.89
CA LYS A 50 -13.87 -12.89 -7.68
C LYS A 50 -13.36 -11.48 -7.93
N GLN A 51 -12.45 -10.96 -7.12
CA GLN A 51 -12.00 -9.58 -7.22
C GLN A 51 -11.09 -9.33 -8.44
N ASN A 52 -10.80 -8.06 -8.70
CA ASN A 52 -9.97 -7.62 -9.80
C ASN A 52 -8.49 -8.03 -9.61
N ARG A 53 -7.94 -8.80 -10.55
CA ARG A 53 -6.56 -9.29 -10.53
C ARG A 53 -5.52 -8.22 -10.91
N SER A 54 -5.94 -7.05 -11.38
CA SER A 54 -5.03 -5.92 -11.58
C SER A 54 -4.66 -5.22 -10.27
N GLU A 55 -5.47 -5.37 -9.23
CA GLU A 55 -5.26 -4.76 -7.91
C GLU A 55 -4.47 -5.67 -6.98
N PHE A 56 -4.66 -6.99 -7.07
CA PHE A 56 -3.93 -7.94 -6.25
C PHE A 56 -3.75 -9.32 -6.87
N GLU A 57 -2.66 -9.97 -6.48
CA GLU A 57 -2.29 -11.33 -6.84
C GLU A 57 -2.43 -12.24 -5.61
N LEU A 58 -3.44 -13.10 -5.62
CA LEU A 58 -3.63 -14.12 -4.58
C LEU A 58 -2.69 -15.31 -4.83
N LYS A 59 -1.87 -15.65 -3.84
CA LYS A 59 -1.09 -16.90 -3.78
C LYS A 59 -1.73 -17.86 -2.78
N VAL A 60 -1.91 -19.08 -3.26
CA VAL A 60 -2.43 -20.25 -2.54
C VAL A 60 -1.35 -21.30 -2.47
#